data_AF-A0A5E5QIP4-F1
#
_entry.id   AF-A0A5E5QIP4-F1
#
_cell.length_a   1.000
_cell.length_b   1.000
_cell.length_c   1.000
_cell.angle_alpha   90.00
_cell.angle_beta   90.00
_cell.angle_gamma   90.00
#
_symmetry.space_group_name_H-M   'P 1'
#
loop_
_entity.id
_entity.type
_entity.pdbx_description
1 polymer ?
#
loop_
_entity_poly.entity_id
_entity_poly.type
_entity_poly.pdbx_seq_one_letter_code
_entity_poly.pdbx_strand_id
1 'polypeptide(L)'
;YEIKSGHKRLSLGLEYQRSNFSTHINSYYPMSHRRNIGDYTEAASAGYDFKLIGQVPYLPWAKIKGTRYHWDGKQDPDVKGTIFGVEVELTPSINVEFGTEESNTADRASYMRLTTQLPFKDNESFTNFSIDSKPFRNTGIVNLTDLNPVERSNKIRVEKVSISGVARATRSTLTANPTSVAADGTSTSTITMQAKDVNGNNLTTGGLTVTMSVNGSATLSSVSDNADGTYTATITNSTVETVTVSAAFGGSDVDDTVDVSFITPTTGVDDEPVVVAMATHSTLTANPTNVVADGTSTSTITMQAKDANGNNLTTGGLIVNMSVIGPATLSSVSDNADGTYTATITNSTVETVTVSAGFNNSKVGNTVDIRFTIPEIDDDSPPVVVAIAANSTLEASSYGVNTHDTTTSTITMQAKDAKGNNLTTGGLTVTMSVNGSATLSSVSDNADGTYTATITNNTVETV
;
A
#
# COMPACT_ATOMS: atom_id res chain seq x y z
N TYR A 1 38.85 -3.28 38.83
CA TYR A 1 39.13 -1.91 38.39
C TYR A 1 38.43 -1.67 37.08
N GLU A 2 37.42 -0.80 37.04
CA GLU A 2 36.91 -0.29 35.76
C GLU A 2 37.71 0.98 35.44
N ILE A 3 38.90 0.79 34.87
CA ILE A 3 39.84 1.88 34.55
C ILE A 3 39.27 2.79 33.44
N LYS A 4 38.22 2.32 32.74
CA LYS A 4 37.66 2.96 31.55
C LYS A 4 36.70 4.11 31.82
N SER A 5 35.97 4.12 32.96
CA SER A 5 34.94 5.14 33.19
C SER A 5 35.52 6.52 33.55
N GLY A 6 36.74 6.55 34.10
CA GLY A 6 37.41 7.79 34.51
C GLY A 6 36.67 8.59 35.59
N HIS A 7 35.66 7.99 36.23
CA HIS A 7 34.92 8.56 37.34
C HIS A 7 35.69 8.46 38.65
N LYS A 8 35.43 9.41 39.55
CA LYS A 8 36.03 9.47 40.89
C LYS A 8 34.95 9.31 41.94
N ARG A 9 35.27 8.64 43.04
CA ARG A 9 34.34 8.36 44.14
C ARG A 9 35.05 8.48 45.48
N LEU A 10 34.38 9.03 46.47
CA LEU A 10 34.76 9.01 47.88
C LEU A 10 34.02 7.87 48.58
N SER A 11 34.68 7.15 49.48
CA SER A 11 34.07 6.09 50.30
C SER A 11 34.33 6.32 51.77
N LEU A 12 33.32 6.13 52.61
CA LEU A 12 33.43 6.08 54.06
C LEU A 12 33.00 4.69 54.53
N GLY A 13 33.84 4.04 55.34
CA GLY A 13 33.63 2.68 55.82
C GLY A 13 33.67 2.59 57.33
N LEU A 14 32.78 1.80 57.91
CA LEU A 14 32.78 1.39 59.31
C LEU A 14 32.97 -0.13 59.37
N GLU A 15 33.91 -0.59 60.19
CA GLU A 15 34.19 -2.02 60.37
C GLU A 15 34.04 -2.42 61.83
N TYR A 16 33.46 -3.59 62.04
CA TYR A 16 33.39 -4.26 63.33
C TYR A 16 33.91 -5.68 63.18
N GLN A 17 34.92 -6.05 63.98
CA GLN A 17 35.57 -7.34 63.85
C GLN A 17 35.73 -8.06 65.19
N ARG A 18 35.35 -9.33 65.20
CA ARG A 18 35.66 -10.34 66.21
C ARG A 18 36.33 -11.53 65.54
N SER A 19 36.89 -12.44 66.33
CA SER A 19 37.62 -13.60 65.80
C SER A 19 36.80 -14.50 64.86
N ASN A 20 35.48 -14.58 65.04
CA ASN A 20 34.58 -15.46 64.28
C ASN A 20 33.53 -14.71 63.43
N PHE A 21 33.54 -13.38 63.45
CA PHE A 21 32.52 -12.56 62.82
C PHE A 21 33.07 -11.17 62.46
N SER A 22 32.72 -10.68 61.28
CA SER A 22 32.97 -9.29 60.91
C SER A 22 31.78 -8.67 60.18
N THR A 23 31.65 -7.38 60.34
CA THR A 23 30.66 -6.53 59.67
C THR A 23 31.38 -5.35 59.04
N HIS A 24 31.03 -5.05 57.79
CA HIS A 24 31.55 -3.92 57.05
C HIS A 24 30.36 -3.11 56.54
N ILE A 25 30.37 -1.82 56.76
CA ILE A 25 29.34 -0.89 56.29
C ILE A 25 30.05 0.19 55.49
N ASN A 26 29.80 0.25 54.19
CA ASN A 26 30.42 1.23 53.31
C ASN A 26 29.37 2.14 52.69
N SER A 27 29.61 3.45 52.71
CA SER A 27 28.86 4.45 51.95
C SER A 27 29.74 5.07 50.87
N TYR A 28 29.15 5.35 49.72
CA TYR A 28 29.84 5.72 48.50
C TYR A 28 29.25 6.99 47.89
N TYR A 29 30.12 7.97 47.60
CA TYR A 29 29.73 9.28 47.10
C TYR A 29 30.49 9.59 45.79
N PRO A 30 29.79 9.83 44.67
CA PRO A 30 30.43 10.22 43.43
C PRO A 30 31.04 11.62 43.56
N MET A 31 32.29 11.77 43.10
CA MET A 31 33.05 13.03 43.12
C MET A 31 33.29 13.60 41.72
N SER A 32 32.88 12.86 40.69
CA SER A 32 32.99 13.29 39.29
C SER A 32 31.61 13.58 38.73
N HIS A 33 31.52 14.65 37.92
CA HIS A 33 30.31 15.01 37.18
C HIS A 33 29.93 13.95 36.14
N ARG A 34 28.67 14.03 35.70
CA ARG A 34 28.14 13.33 34.53
C ARG A 34 28.96 13.70 33.29
N ARG A 35 29.22 12.73 32.42
CA ARG A 35 29.99 12.89 31.17
C ARG A 35 29.16 12.43 29.99
N ASN A 36 29.31 13.08 28.85
CA ASN A 36 28.72 12.63 27.59
C ASN A 36 29.71 11.69 26.89
N ILE A 37 29.26 10.49 26.56
CA ILE A 37 30.04 9.46 25.89
C ILE A 37 29.24 9.03 24.65
N GLY A 38 29.54 9.63 23.51
CA GLY A 38 28.79 9.39 22.27
C GLY A 38 27.31 9.74 22.42
N ASP A 39 26.45 8.72 22.37
CA ASP A 39 24.98 8.81 22.39
C ASP A 39 24.36 8.62 23.79
N TYR A 40 25.18 8.46 24.83
CA TYR A 40 24.72 8.38 26.22
C TYR A 40 25.48 9.31 27.15
N THR A 41 24.88 9.56 28.30
CA THR A 41 25.55 10.16 29.45
C THR A 41 25.90 9.09 30.47
N GLU A 42 27.04 9.27 31.12
CA GLU A 42 27.58 8.37 32.13
C GLU A 42 27.78 9.13 33.45
N ALA A 43 27.34 8.58 34.57
CA ALA A 43 27.57 9.15 35.89
C ALA A 43 27.83 8.05 36.93
N ALA A 44 28.76 8.29 37.86
CA ALA A 44 28.96 7.39 38.99
C ALA A 44 27.76 7.44 39.96
N SER A 45 27.29 6.27 40.38
CA SER A 45 26.20 6.13 41.34
C SER A 45 26.71 6.31 42.77
N ALA A 46 25.91 7.01 43.59
CA ALA A 46 26.02 6.95 45.04
C ALA A 46 25.38 5.65 45.54
N GLY A 47 25.68 5.26 46.77
CA GLY A 47 25.05 4.09 47.37
C GLY A 47 25.77 3.61 48.61
N TYR A 48 25.39 2.42 49.08
CA TYR A 48 25.99 1.78 50.23
C TYR A 48 25.97 0.27 50.11
N ASP A 49 26.88 -0.39 50.84
CA ASP A 49 26.82 -1.82 51.08
C ASP A 49 26.98 -2.16 52.55
N PHE A 50 26.41 -3.29 52.91
CA PHE A 50 26.50 -3.90 54.22
C PHE A 50 26.91 -5.35 54.03
N LYS A 51 28.07 -5.73 54.57
CA LYS A 51 28.63 -7.08 54.44
C LYS A 51 28.82 -7.72 55.80
N LEU A 52 28.23 -8.89 55.97
CA LEU A 52 28.43 -9.79 57.09
C LEU A 52 29.30 -10.96 56.66
N ILE A 53 30.27 -11.30 57.49
CA ILE A 53 31.11 -12.49 57.33
C ILE A 53 31.13 -13.21 58.68
N GLY A 54 30.85 -14.50 58.68
CA GLY A 54 30.91 -15.33 59.88
C GLY A 54 31.58 -16.66 59.61
N GLN A 55 32.31 -17.19 60.59
CA GLN A 55 32.69 -18.60 60.56
C GLN A 55 31.43 -19.47 60.62
N VAL A 56 31.37 -20.53 59.82
CA VAL A 56 30.28 -21.50 59.92
C VAL A 56 30.45 -22.28 61.24
N PRO A 57 29.39 -22.41 62.08
CA PRO A 57 29.49 -23.14 63.33
C PRO A 57 30.05 -24.55 63.14
N TYR A 58 31.03 -24.93 63.99
CA TYR A 58 31.73 -26.21 63.97
C TYR A 58 32.64 -26.46 62.75
N LEU A 59 32.63 -25.58 61.74
CA LEU A 59 33.44 -25.70 60.53
C LEU A 59 34.47 -24.55 60.47
N PRO A 60 35.63 -24.69 61.11
CA PRO A 60 36.64 -23.63 61.18
C PRO A 60 37.24 -23.23 59.83
N TRP A 61 37.13 -24.13 58.84
CA TRP A 61 37.60 -23.96 57.47
C TRP A 61 36.59 -23.28 56.53
N ALA A 62 35.37 -22.98 57.02
CA ALA A 62 34.30 -22.39 56.21
C ALA A 62 33.83 -21.05 56.77
N LYS A 63 33.56 -20.11 55.87
CA LYS A 63 32.92 -18.82 56.18
C LYS A 63 31.67 -18.63 55.36
N ILE A 64 30.62 -18.09 56.00
CA ILE A 64 29.41 -17.62 55.35
C ILE A 64 29.51 -16.11 55.15
N LYS A 65 29.11 -15.64 53.98
CA LYS A 65 29.17 -14.22 53.59
C LYS A 65 27.79 -13.79 53.10
N GLY A 66 27.31 -12.66 53.62
CA GLY A 66 26.07 -12.03 53.17
C GLY A 66 26.32 -10.55 52.93
N THR A 67 26.15 -10.09 51.70
CA THR A 67 26.25 -8.67 51.34
C THR A 67 24.89 -8.17 50.87
N ARG A 68 24.41 -7.06 51.42
CA ARG A 68 23.29 -6.32 50.84
C ARG A 68 23.79 -4.98 50.34
N TYR A 69 23.42 -4.61 49.13
CA TYR A 69 23.82 -3.33 48.54
C TYR A 69 22.61 -2.57 48.02
N HIS A 70 22.75 -1.25 47.96
CA HIS A 70 21.82 -0.32 47.31
C HIS A 70 22.63 0.78 46.62
N TRP A 71 22.22 1.11 45.40
CA TRP A 71 22.82 2.14 44.57
C TRP A 71 21.72 3.04 44.04
N ASP A 72 21.88 4.35 44.24
CA ASP A 72 20.93 5.36 43.80
C ASP A 72 20.91 5.42 42.26
N GLY A 73 19.72 5.27 41.69
CA GLY A 73 19.44 5.66 40.31
C GLY A 73 19.12 7.16 40.25
N LYS A 74 19.58 7.87 39.22
CA LYS A 74 19.18 9.28 38.99
C LYS A 74 18.08 9.37 37.96
N GLN A 75 18.18 8.60 36.88
CA GLN A 75 17.19 8.49 35.82
C GLN A 75 16.64 7.06 35.73
N ASP A 76 17.48 6.07 36.03
CA ASP A 76 17.04 4.68 36.18
C ASP A 76 16.51 4.39 37.59
N PRO A 77 15.76 3.30 37.79
CA PRO A 77 15.40 2.83 39.12
C PRO A 77 16.64 2.49 39.97
N ASP A 78 16.53 2.68 41.28
CA ASP A 78 17.54 2.23 42.24
C ASP A 78 17.90 0.76 42.06
N VAL A 79 19.18 0.44 42.22
CA VAL A 79 19.64 -0.94 42.14
C VAL A 79 19.99 -1.48 43.51
N LYS A 80 19.28 -2.54 43.90
CA LYS A 80 19.44 -3.21 45.18
C LYS A 80 19.54 -4.72 44.99
N GLY A 81 20.40 -5.33 45.76
CA GLY A 81 20.64 -6.76 45.65
C GLY A 81 21.26 -7.36 46.89
N THR A 82 21.29 -8.69 46.90
CA THR A 82 21.90 -9.49 47.95
C THR A 82 22.86 -10.49 47.32
N ILE A 83 24.05 -10.60 47.90
CA ILE A 83 25.05 -11.62 47.56
C ILE A 83 25.15 -12.56 48.75
N PHE A 84 24.99 -13.85 48.50
CA PHE A 84 25.21 -14.89 49.48
C PHE A 84 26.35 -15.79 49.01
N GLY A 85 27.31 -16.07 49.88
CA GLY A 85 28.45 -16.90 49.52
C GLY A 85 28.94 -17.76 50.69
N VAL A 86 29.49 -18.92 50.35
CA VAL A 86 30.22 -19.81 51.25
C VAL A 86 31.66 -19.90 50.75
N GLU A 87 32.59 -19.41 51.55
CA GLU A 87 34.03 -19.51 51.32
C GLU A 87 34.59 -20.72 52.07
N VAL A 88 35.45 -21.48 51.39
CA VAL A 88 36.17 -22.64 51.88
C VAL A 88 37.66 -22.34 51.76
N GLU A 89 38.37 -22.41 52.88
CA GLU A 89 39.82 -22.28 52.92
C GLU A 89 40.45 -23.63 52.54
N LEU A 90 41.15 -23.69 51.40
CA LEU A 90 41.85 -24.91 50.95
C LEU A 90 43.27 -24.97 51.52
N THR A 91 43.94 -23.83 51.60
CA THR A 91 45.23 -23.62 52.23
C THR A 91 45.28 -22.19 52.81
N PRO A 92 46.28 -21.83 53.65
CA PRO A 92 46.42 -20.46 54.17
C PRO A 92 46.49 -19.34 53.11
N SER A 93 46.82 -19.69 51.85
CA SER A 93 46.87 -18.76 50.72
C SER A 93 45.80 -18.98 49.65
N ILE A 94 45.06 -20.09 49.68
CA ILE A 94 44.08 -20.45 48.64
C ILE A 94 42.70 -20.64 49.27
N ASN A 95 41.72 -19.88 48.78
CA ASN A 95 40.32 -20.05 49.13
C ASN A 95 39.43 -20.17 47.89
N VAL A 96 38.33 -20.91 48.04
CA VAL A 96 37.28 -21.03 47.02
C VAL A 96 35.97 -20.57 47.62
N GLU A 97 35.26 -19.69 46.93
CA GLU A 97 33.94 -19.22 47.31
C GLU A 97 32.91 -19.61 46.27
N PHE A 98 31.80 -20.19 46.71
CA PHE A 98 30.61 -20.44 45.91
C PHE A 98 29.52 -19.50 46.37
N GLY A 99 28.82 -18.86 45.45
CA GLY A 99 27.77 -17.92 45.84
C GLY A 99 26.75 -17.63 44.77
N THR A 100 25.72 -16.90 45.19
CA THR A 100 24.65 -16.41 44.34
C THR A 100 24.47 -14.92 44.55
N GLU A 101 24.19 -14.20 43.47
CA GLU A 101 23.79 -12.80 43.50
C GLU A 101 22.38 -12.65 42.94
N GLU A 102 21.53 -11.96 43.68
CA GLU A 102 20.17 -11.61 43.27
C GLU A 102 20.03 -10.08 43.30
N SER A 103 19.56 -9.50 42.20
CA SER A 103 19.40 -8.06 42.01
C SER A 103 18.03 -7.76 41.40
N ASN A 104 17.46 -6.58 41.69
CA ASN A 104 16.22 -6.15 41.06
C ASN A 104 16.37 -5.73 39.59
N THR A 105 17.60 -5.63 39.07
CA THR A 105 17.86 -5.20 37.68
C THR A 105 18.63 -6.23 36.85
N ALA A 106 18.91 -7.42 37.39
CA ALA A 106 19.63 -8.47 36.69
C ALA A 106 19.16 -9.85 37.16
N ASP A 107 19.18 -10.82 36.24
CA ASP A 107 18.85 -12.20 36.56
C ASP A 107 19.79 -12.77 37.62
N ARG A 108 19.25 -13.69 38.44
CA ARG A 108 20.02 -14.34 39.50
C ARG A 108 21.20 -15.10 38.90
N ALA A 109 22.40 -14.75 39.35
CA ALA A 109 23.65 -15.37 38.88
C ALA A 109 24.26 -16.23 39.99
N SER A 110 24.83 -17.39 39.62
CA SER A 110 25.67 -18.20 40.51
C SER A 110 27.13 -18.06 40.08
N TYR A 111 28.06 -18.05 41.04
CA TYR A 111 29.49 -17.90 40.75
C TYR A 111 30.36 -18.83 41.60
N MET A 112 31.56 -19.07 41.10
CA MET A 112 32.68 -19.64 41.84
C MET A 112 33.86 -18.68 41.74
N ARG A 113 34.49 -18.34 42.88
CA ARG A 113 35.67 -17.48 42.95
C ARG A 113 36.81 -18.21 43.63
N LEU A 114 37.93 -18.37 42.93
CA LEU A 114 39.20 -18.83 43.49
C LEU A 114 40.05 -17.60 43.83
N THR A 115 40.43 -17.43 45.10
CA THR A 115 41.36 -16.37 45.51
C THR A 115 42.68 -17.01 45.92
N THR A 116 43.78 -16.44 45.43
CA THR A 116 45.14 -16.84 45.77
C THR A 116 45.94 -15.64 46.24
N GLN A 117 46.66 -15.77 47.35
CA GLN A 117 47.58 -14.75 47.86
C GLN A 117 49.01 -15.03 47.37
N LEU A 118 49.70 -14.01 46.84
CA LEU A 118 51.11 -14.10 46.43
C LEU A 118 51.96 -13.01 47.10
N PRO A 119 53.17 -13.31 47.60
CA PRO A 119 53.73 -14.66 47.73
C PRO A 119 52.89 -15.53 48.67
N PHE A 120 53.00 -16.85 48.54
CA PHE A 120 52.35 -17.78 49.47
C PHE A 120 52.88 -17.55 50.88
N LYS A 121 52.01 -17.78 51.87
CA LYS A 121 52.38 -17.67 53.28
C LYS A 121 53.34 -18.78 53.68
N ASP A 122 54.10 -18.52 54.73
CA ASP A 122 54.85 -19.59 55.40
C ASP A 122 53.87 -20.63 55.98
N ASN A 123 54.26 -21.90 55.97
CA ASN A 123 53.47 -23.06 56.44
C ASN A 123 52.24 -23.43 55.57
N GLU A 124 52.36 -23.34 54.24
CA GLU A 124 51.37 -23.91 53.33
C GLU A 124 51.14 -25.41 53.60
N SER A 125 49.89 -25.76 53.90
CA SER A 125 49.42 -27.13 53.99
C SER A 125 47.92 -27.15 53.64
N PHE A 126 47.44 -28.28 53.16
CA PHE A 126 46.01 -28.45 52.93
C PHE A 126 45.24 -28.38 54.24
N THR A 127 44.13 -27.66 54.21
CA THR A 127 43.22 -27.54 55.34
C THR A 127 42.70 -28.92 55.76
N ASN A 128 42.75 -29.20 57.06
CA ASN A 128 42.06 -30.35 57.62
C ASN A 128 40.56 -30.03 57.74
N PHE A 129 39.75 -30.65 56.89
CA PHE A 129 38.28 -30.49 56.83
C PHE A 129 37.53 -31.18 57.99
N SER A 130 38.08 -31.11 59.20
CA SER A 130 37.47 -31.63 60.42
C SER A 130 36.26 -30.82 60.87
N ILE A 131 35.32 -31.48 61.55
CA ILE A 131 34.22 -30.86 62.28
C ILE A 131 34.67 -30.69 63.74
N ASP A 132 34.68 -29.46 64.24
CA ASP A 132 35.08 -29.15 65.60
C ASP A 132 34.00 -29.57 66.62
N SER A 133 34.42 -29.79 67.87
CA SER A 133 33.51 -30.01 69.00
C SER A 133 32.90 -28.73 69.58
N LYS A 134 33.46 -27.56 69.24
CA LYS A 134 32.96 -26.24 69.63
C LYS A 134 32.48 -25.47 68.40
N PRO A 135 31.43 -24.65 68.51
CA PRO A 135 30.93 -23.89 67.36
C PRO A 135 31.96 -22.88 66.83
N PHE A 136 32.81 -22.30 67.69
CA PHE A 136 33.86 -21.34 67.30
C PHE A 136 35.15 -21.62 68.10
N ARG A 137 36.31 -21.64 67.43
CA ARG A 137 37.63 -21.87 68.08
C ARG A 137 38.08 -20.68 68.94
N ASN A 138 37.74 -19.46 68.52
CA ASN A 138 38.09 -18.22 69.21
C ASN A 138 36.89 -17.26 69.20
N THR A 139 36.65 -16.58 70.32
CA THR A 139 35.53 -15.66 70.54
C THR A 139 35.98 -14.26 70.99
N GLY A 140 37.28 -13.98 70.95
CA GLY A 140 37.88 -12.71 71.38
C GLY A 140 37.61 -11.53 70.44
N ILE A 141 37.92 -10.33 70.94
CA ILE A 141 38.00 -9.10 70.13
C ILE A 141 39.37 -9.10 69.43
N VAL A 142 39.42 -8.71 68.16
CA VAL A 142 40.67 -8.58 67.38
C VAL A 142 41.37 -7.26 67.73
N ASN A 143 42.70 -7.25 67.88
CA ASN A 143 43.45 -6.03 68.18
C ASN A 143 43.52 -5.10 66.95
N LEU A 144 43.42 -3.78 67.17
CA LEU A 144 43.41 -2.80 66.08
C LEU A 144 44.71 -2.79 65.23
N THR A 145 45.82 -3.29 65.76
CA THR A 145 47.11 -3.40 65.02
C THR A 145 47.14 -4.55 64.02
N ASP A 146 46.17 -5.48 64.09
CA ASP A 146 46.11 -6.68 63.23
C ASP A 146 45.16 -6.49 62.03
N LEU A 147 44.67 -5.27 61.81
CA LEU A 147 43.65 -4.97 60.83
C LEU A 147 44.27 -4.68 59.46
N ASN A 148 43.76 -5.39 58.45
CA ASN A 148 43.97 -5.04 57.05
C ASN A 148 43.27 -3.70 56.72
N PRO A 149 43.64 -3.03 55.62
CA PRO A 149 42.89 -1.89 55.12
C PRO A 149 41.41 -2.22 54.90
N VAL A 150 40.55 -1.20 55.07
CA VAL A 150 39.08 -1.36 55.01
C VAL A 150 38.63 -2.08 53.75
N GLU A 151 37.84 -3.15 53.92
CA GLU A 151 37.26 -3.91 52.81
C GLU A 151 36.09 -3.14 52.19
N ARG A 152 36.22 -2.82 50.90
CA ARG A 152 35.23 -2.07 50.13
C ARG A 152 35.12 -2.58 48.71
N SER A 153 33.98 -2.29 48.08
CA SER A 153 33.83 -2.52 46.65
C SER A 153 34.69 -1.53 45.87
N ASN A 154 35.75 -2.02 45.22
CA ASN A 154 36.62 -1.19 44.37
C ASN A 154 36.05 -0.95 42.96
N LYS A 155 34.90 -1.55 42.63
CA LYS A 155 34.18 -1.25 41.38
C LYS A 155 33.30 -0.02 41.62
N ILE A 156 33.54 1.04 40.85
CA ILE A 156 32.63 2.19 40.81
C ILE A 156 31.44 1.75 39.98
N ARG A 157 30.24 1.84 40.56
CA ARG A 157 29.01 1.60 39.81
C ARG A 157 28.65 2.86 39.06
N VAL A 158 28.17 2.67 37.84
CA VAL A 158 27.92 3.74 36.89
C VAL A 158 26.52 3.56 36.31
N GLU A 159 25.77 4.66 36.28
CA GLU A 159 24.52 4.80 35.56
C GLU A 159 24.82 5.32 34.15
N LYS A 160 24.23 4.67 33.13
CA LYS A 160 24.32 5.07 31.73
C LYS A 160 22.95 5.42 31.21
N VAL A 161 22.74 6.66 30.81
CA VAL A 161 21.45 7.17 30.35
C VAL A 161 21.58 7.70 28.94
N SER A 162 20.87 7.09 27.99
CA SER A 162 20.81 7.57 26.61
C SER A 162 20.26 8.99 26.51
N ILE A 163 20.81 9.78 25.58
CA ILE A 163 20.40 11.18 25.38
C ILE A 163 19.23 11.23 24.39
N SER A 164 18.09 11.79 24.80
CA SER A 164 16.96 12.05 23.89
C SER A 164 17.33 13.15 22.88
N GLY A 165 16.90 13.00 21.63
CA GLY A 165 17.29 13.90 20.54
C GLY A 165 18.67 13.62 19.91
N VAL A 166 19.42 12.62 20.39
CA VAL A 166 20.63 12.13 19.70
C VAL A 166 20.29 10.89 18.89
N ALA A 167 20.77 10.82 17.66
CA ALA A 167 20.48 9.73 16.73
C ALA A 167 20.96 8.37 17.26
N ARG A 168 20.15 7.33 17.09
CA ARG A 168 20.50 5.93 17.38
C ARG A 168 20.27 5.06 16.16
N ALA A 169 21.34 4.42 15.68
CA ALA A 169 21.31 3.61 14.46
C ALA A 169 20.25 2.50 14.53
N THR A 170 20.22 1.76 15.64
CA THR A 170 19.25 0.69 15.91
C THR A 170 17.78 1.13 15.98
N ARG A 171 17.50 2.45 15.98
CA ARG A 171 16.13 2.99 15.98
C ARG A 171 15.77 3.70 14.68
N SER A 172 16.76 4.06 13.87
CA SER A 172 16.56 4.70 12.57
C SER A 172 15.92 3.75 11.57
N THR A 173 15.31 4.29 10.53
CA THR A 173 14.56 3.50 9.53
C THR A 173 15.02 3.81 8.11
N LEU A 174 14.91 2.82 7.21
CA LEU A 174 15.22 2.93 5.79
C LEU A 174 13.94 2.74 4.95
N THR A 175 13.84 3.49 3.86
CA THR A 175 12.75 3.35 2.89
C THR A 175 13.32 3.50 1.48
N ALA A 176 12.64 2.92 0.50
CA ALA A 176 12.98 3.02 -0.90
C ALA A 176 11.74 3.49 -1.67
N ASN A 177 11.92 4.42 -2.60
CA ASN A 177 10.83 4.89 -3.45
C ASN A 177 11.35 5.17 -4.88
N PRO A 178 10.85 4.45 -5.90
CA PRO A 178 9.96 3.28 -5.81
C PRO A 178 10.70 2.01 -5.32
N THR A 179 9.98 1.01 -4.80
CA THR A 179 10.58 -0.27 -4.35
C THR A 179 10.88 -1.25 -5.48
N SER A 180 10.45 -0.94 -6.71
CA SER A 180 10.72 -1.71 -7.92
C SER A 180 11.05 -0.77 -9.07
N VAL A 181 12.13 -1.07 -9.81
CA VAL A 181 12.62 -0.26 -10.94
C VAL A 181 13.17 -1.16 -12.05
N ALA A 182 13.25 -0.67 -13.28
CA ALA A 182 13.83 -1.42 -14.39
C ALA A 182 15.36 -1.62 -14.20
N ALA A 183 15.86 -2.80 -14.56
CA ALA A 183 17.28 -3.13 -14.58
C ALA A 183 17.98 -2.65 -15.87
N ASP A 184 17.79 -1.38 -16.24
CA ASP A 184 18.27 -0.78 -17.49
C ASP A 184 19.61 -0.02 -17.33
N GLY A 185 20.14 0.06 -16.10
CA GLY A 185 21.32 0.84 -15.74
C GLY A 185 21.08 2.33 -15.52
N THR A 186 19.87 2.83 -15.73
CA THR A 186 19.54 4.28 -15.69
C THR A 186 18.37 4.61 -14.76
N SER A 187 17.36 3.74 -14.67
CA SER A 187 16.24 3.85 -13.75
C SER A 187 16.74 3.82 -12.30
N THR A 188 16.27 4.77 -11.49
CA THR A 188 16.73 4.96 -10.10
C THR A 188 15.61 4.71 -9.10
N SER A 189 15.97 4.14 -7.95
CA SER A 189 15.17 4.24 -6.72
C SER A 189 15.87 5.19 -5.75
N THR A 190 15.11 5.98 -5.00
CA THR A 190 15.66 6.82 -3.92
C THR A 190 15.56 6.08 -2.60
N ILE A 191 16.71 5.82 -1.99
CA ILE A 191 16.81 5.32 -0.62
C ILE A 191 16.83 6.50 0.34
N THR A 192 15.95 6.48 1.34
CA THR A 192 15.89 7.49 2.40
C THR A 192 16.05 6.83 3.76
N MET A 193 17.08 7.23 4.51
CA MET A 193 17.21 6.92 5.93
C MET A 193 16.66 8.07 6.76
N GLN A 194 15.76 7.78 7.70
CA GLN A 194 15.31 8.72 8.74
C GLN A 194 16.07 8.43 10.04
N ALA A 195 16.87 9.40 10.49
CA ALA A 195 17.52 9.30 11.80
C ALA A 195 16.49 9.44 12.92
N LYS A 196 16.53 8.54 13.90
CA LYS A 196 15.64 8.56 15.08
C LYS A 196 16.41 8.52 16.38
N ASP A 197 15.84 9.07 17.45
CA ASP A 197 16.42 9.02 18.79
C ASP A 197 16.08 7.70 19.53
N VAL A 198 16.55 7.57 20.77
CA VAL A 198 16.29 6.39 21.61
C VAL A 198 14.79 6.14 21.86
N ASN A 199 13.95 7.18 21.82
CA ASN A 199 12.51 7.08 22.03
C ASN A 199 11.77 6.76 20.72
N GLY A 200 12.46 6.77 19.58
CA GLY A 200 11.87 6.57 18.26
C GLY A 200 11.35 7.86 17.62
N ASN A 201 11.68 9.02 18.17
CA ASN A 201 11.32 10.31 17.57
C ASN A 201 12.22 10.59 16.37
N ASN A 202 11.65 11.13 15.29
CA ASN A 202 12.44 11.63 14.16
C ASN A 202 13.31 12.81 14.61
N LEU A 203 14.59 12.77 14.25
CA LEU A 203 15.42 13.97 14.30
C LEU A 203 14.96 14.92 13.20
N THR A 204 15.05 16.22 13.48
CA THR A 204 14.68 17.31 12.56
C THR A 204 15.88 18.12 12.08
N THR A 205 17.10 17.63 12.34
CA THR A 205 18.36 18.27 11.98
C THR A 205 19.32 17.22 11.44
N GLY A 206 20.06 17.57 10.40
CA GLY A 206 21.16 16.76 9.88
C GLY A 206 22.45 16.87 10.70
N GLY A 207 23.55 16.42 10.09
CA GLY A 207 24.92 16.49 10.61
C GLY A 207 25.62 15.13 10.78
N LEU A 208 24.92 14.01 10.60
CA LEU A 208 25.50 12.67 10.70
C LEU A 208 26.29 12.31 9.44
N THR A 209 27.42 11.63 9.63
CA THR A 209 28.11 10.93 8.54
C THR A 209 27.50 9.54 8.37
N VAL A 210 26.64 9.41 7.37
CA VAL A 210 25.90 8.17 7.06
C VAL A 210 26.56 7.45 5.89
N THR A 211 26.74 6.15 6.01
CA THR A 211 27.16 5.26 4.93
C THR A 211 26.02 4.31 4.58
N MET A 212 25.77 4.09 3.28
CA MET A 212 24.84 3.08 2.79
C MET A 212 25.62 2.03 2.00
N SER A 213 25.18 0.78 2.09
CA SER A 213 25.74 -0.36 1.37
C SER A 213 24.61 -1.22 0.81
N VAL A 214 24.89 -1.97 -0.24
CA VAL A 214 23.92 -2.84 -0.89
C VAL A 214 24.52 -4.20 -1.15
N ASN A 215 23.72 -5.26 -1.02
CA ASN A 215 24.11 -6.59 -1.48
C ASN A 215 23.90 -6.70 -3.01
N GLY A 216 24.60 -7.60 -3.69
CA GLY A 216 24.46 -7.80 -5.13
C GLY A 216 25.25 -6.79 -5.98
N SER A 217 24.78 -6.54 -7.21
CA SER A 217 25.48 -5.77 -8.25
C SER A 217 24.99 -4.34 -8.45
N ALA A 218 23.95 -3.93 -7.72
CA ALA A 218 23.42 -2.58 -7.76
C ALA A 218 24.45 -1.54 -7.29
N THR A 219 24.35 -0.32 -7.84
CA THR A 219 25.26 0.79 -7.54
C THR A 219 24.53 1.90 -6.79
N LEU A 220 25.06 2.32 -5.64
CA LEU A 220 24.57 3.45 -4.85
C LEU A 220 25.32 4.75 -5.21
N SER A 221 24.61 5.88 -5.21
CA SER A 221 25.23 7.20 -5.22
C SER A 221 25.88 7.52 -3.87
N SER A 222 26.59 8.65 -3.80
CA SER A 222 26.95 9.24 -2.50
C SER A 222 25.70 9.58 -1.69
N VAL A 223 25.77 9.39 -0.37
CA VAL A 223 24.71 9.79 0.56
C VAL A 223 24.71 11.31 0.73
N SER A 224 23.55 11.93 0.57
CA SER A 224 23.30 13.35 0.82
C SER A 224 22.57 13.52 2.14
N ASP A 225 22.98 14.52 2.93
CA ASP A 225 22.27 14.97 4.12
C ASP A 225 21.29 16.07 3.75
N ASN A 226 20.00 15.88 4.02
CA ASN A 226 18.95 16.84 3.69
C ASN A 226 18.79 17.93 4.77
N ALA A 227 19.61 17.89 5.82
CA ALA A 227 19.62 18.80 6.96
C ALA A 227 18.33 18.78 7.83
N ASP A 228 17.40 17.88 7.54
CA ASP A 228 16.12 17.71 8.24
C ASP A 228 16.04 16.40 9.04
N GLY A 229 17.17 15.71 9.22
CA GLY A 229 17.26 14.40 9.85
C GLY A 229 17.08 13.22 8.89
N THR A 230 16.85 13.49 7.60
CA THR A 230 16.84 12.48 6.54
C THR A 230 18.11 12.49 5.70
N TYR A 231 18.47 11.31 5.19
CA TYR A 231 19.66 11.07 4.39
C TYR A 231 19.30 10.25 3.17
N THR A 232 19.68 10.71 1.98
CA THR A 232 19.25 10.11 0.72
C THR A 232 20.40 9.68 -0.17
N ALA A 233 20.25 8.52 -0.82
CA ALA A 233 21.09 8.09 -1.94
C ALA A 233 20.20 7.48 -3.03
N THR A 234 20.60 7.59 -4.29
CA THR A 234 19.95 6.88 -5.39
C THR A 234 20.63 5.54 -5.63
N ILE A 235 19.86 4.56 -6.10
CA ILE A 235 20.36 3.23 -6.47
C ILE A 235 19.94 2.89 -7.90
N THR A 236 20.87 2.35 -8.69
CA THR A 236 20.64 1.85 -10.07
C THR A 236 21.21 0.44 -10.23
N ASN A 237 20.74 -0.29 -11.25
CA ASN A 237 21.30 -1.59 -11.61
C ASN A 237 21.02 -1.92 -13.09
N SER A 238 21.88 -2.73 -13.69
CA SER A 238 21.69 -3.32 -15.02
C SER A 238 21.38 -4.83 -14.97
N THR A 239 21.37 -5.41 -13.77
CA THR A 239 21.05 -6.82 -13.53
C THR A 239 19.66 -6.94 -12.91
N VAL A 240 18.86 -7.89 -13.40
CA VAL A 240 17.57 -8.24 -12.78
C VAL A 240 17.85 -9.04 -11.51
N GLU A 241 17.58 -8.42 -10.37
CA GLU A 241 17.77 -9.02 -9.04
C GLU A 241 17.01 -8.20 -7.99
N THR A 242 16.75 -8.79 -6.82
CA THR A 242 16.35 -8.04 -5.64
C THR A 242 17.58 -7.82 -4.78
N VAL A 243 17.83 -6.56 -4.42
CA VAL A 243 18.94 -6.19 -3.54
C VAL A 243 18.43 -5.59 -2.25
N THR A 244 19.16 -5.80 -1.17
CA THR A 244 18.90 -5.23 0.16
C THR A 244 19.92 -4.14 0.44
N VAL A 245 19.42 -2.96 0.81
CA VAL A 245 20.21 -1.80 1.22
C VAL A 245 20.24 -1.72 2.75
N SER A 246 21.45 -1.53 3.28
CA SER A 246 21.73 -1.29 4.69
C SER A 246 22.36 0.10 4.86
N ALA A 247 22.27 0.66 6.06
CA ALA A 247 22.97 1.89 6.42
C ALA A 247 23.71 1.76 7.76
N ALA A 248 24.68 2.63 7.98
CA ALA A 248 25.41 2.74 9.23
C ALA A 248 25.79 4.20 9.51
N PHE A 249 25.88 4.55 10.79
CA PHE A 249 26.44 5.84 11.25
C PHE A 249 26.96 5.71 12.68
N GLY A 250 27.89 6.58 13.07
CA GLY A 250 28.47 6.53 14.42
C GLY A 250 29.18 5.20 14.75
N GLY A 251 29.59 4.43 13.73
CA GLY A 251 30.22 3.12 13.88
C GLY A 251 29.26 1.98 14.26
N SER A 252 27.95 2.19 14.12
CA SER A 252 26.92 1.16 14.34
C SER A 252 26.02 1.03 13.12
N ASP A 253 25.56 -0.18 12.85
CA ASP A 253 24.62 -0.47 11.77
C ASP A 253 23.20 -0.03 12.15
N VAL A 254 22.42 0.39 11.16
CA VAL A 254 20.98 0.57 11.29
C VAL A 254 20.33 -0.80 11.18
N ASP A 255 19.49 -1.15 12.16
CA ASP A 255 18.84 -2.46 12.22
C ASP A 255 17.81 -2.64 11.08
N ASP A 256 17.22 -1.54 10.62
CA ASP A 256 16.27 -1.53 9.51
C ASP A 256 17.00 -1.61 8.16
N THR A 257 16.46 -2.39 7.25
CA THR A 257 16.98 -2.58 5.89
C THR A 257 15.85 -2.47 4.89
N VAL A 258 16.16 -2.09 3.65
CA VAL A 258 15.14 -1.98 2.60
C VAL A 258 15.52 -2.73 1.35
N ASP A 259 14.57 -3.47 0.78
CA ASP A 259 14.75 -4.18 -0.47
C ASP A 259 14.32 -3.32 -1.67
N VAL A 260 15.07 -3.41 -2.77
CA VAL A 260 14.75 -2.84 -4.07
C VAL A 260 14.78 -3.95 -5.11
N SER A 261 13.68 -4.13 -5.83
CA SER A 261 13.56 -5.12 -6.90
C SER A 261 13.89 -4.51 -8.26
N PHE A 262 14.99 -4.91 -8.86
CA PHE A 262 15.33 -4.60 -10.24
C PHE A 262 14.70 -5.64 -11.15
N ILE A 263 13.76 -5.21 -11.99
CA ILE A 263 12.98 -6.08 -12.88
C ILE A 263 13.43 -5.94 -14.33
N THR A 264 13.08 -6.92 -15.17
CA THR A 264 13.38 -6.87 -16.61
C THR A 264 12.91 -5.55 -17.22
N PRO A 265 13.79 -4.77 -17.88
CA PRO A 265 13.38 -3.57 -18.59
C PRO A 265 12.30 -3.91 -19.61
N THR A 266 11.11 -3.33 -19.46
CA THR A 266 10.08 -3.43 -20.48
C THR A 266 10.50 -2.51 -21.62
N THR A 267 11.08 -3.08 -22.68
CA THR A 267 11.34 -2.38 -23.94
C THR A 267 9.99 -2.10 -24.62
N GLY A 268 9.36 -1.00 -24.25
CA GLY A 268 8.10 -0.56 -24.82
C GLY A 268 8.01 0.95 -24.76
N VAL A 269 8.50 1.58 -25.83
CA VAL A 269 8.19 2.95 -26.32
C VAL A 269 8.08 4.07 -25.27
N ASP A 270 9.09 4.95 -25.37
CA ASP A 270 9.14 6.34 -24.97
C ASP A 270 9.22 6.68 -23.47
N ASP A 271 10.28 7.45 -23.22
CA ASP A 271 10.70 8.20 -22.04
C ASP A 271 9.68 9.30 -21.65
N GLU A 272 8.38 9.00 -21.74
CA GLU A 272 7.33 9.82 -21.17
C GLU A 272 7.15 9.41 -19.70
N PRO A 273 6.94 10.36 -18.78
CA PRO A 273 6.58 10.01 -17.40
C PRO A 273 5.43 9.02 -17.44
N VAL A 274 5.47 7.99 -16.58
CA VAL A 274 4.32 7.08 -16.37
C VAL A 274 3.14 7.94 -15.91
N VAL A 275 2.37 8.44 -16.87
CA VAL A 275 1.18 9.24 -16.63
C VAL A 275 0.10 8.27 -16.21
N VAL A 276 -0.13 8.21 -14.90
CA VAL A 276 -1.15 7.34 -14.31
C VAL A 276 -2.53 7.85 -14.73
N ALA A 277 -3.28 7.00 -15.43
CA ALA A 277 -4.65 7.30 -15.81
C ALA A 277 -5.55 7.50 -14.57
N MET A 278 -6.41 8.52 -14.59
CA MET A 278 -7.43 8.76 -13.57
C MET A 278 -8.83 8.62 -14.18
N ALA A 279 -9.57 7.58 -13.76
CA ALA A 279 -10.88 7.25 -14.33
C ALA A 279 -11.87 8.42 -14.30
N THR A 280 -11.92 9.18 -13.19
CA THR A 280 -12.83 10.33 -13.05
C THR A 280 -12.55 11.47 -14.03
N HIS A 281 -11.36 11.53 -14.63
CA HIS A 281 -11.00 12.55 -15.63
C HIS A 281 -11.07 12.02 -17.06
N SER A 282 -10.97 10.70 -17.25
CA SER A 282 -11.21 10.05 -18.53
C SER A 282 -12.61 10.35 -19.07
N THR A 283 -12.79 10.21 -20.38
CA THR A 283 -14.06 10.51 -21.05
C THR A 283 -14.58 9.32 -21.84
N LEU A 284 -15.90 9.19 -21.92
CA LEU A 284 -16.59 8.17 -22.72
C LEU A 284 -17.48 8.84 -23.78
N THR A 285 -17.40 8.41 -25.04
CA THR A 285 -18.22 8.90 -26.15
C THR A 285 -18.82 7.75 -26.95
N ALA A 286 -19.86 8.04 -27.74
CA ALA A 286 -20.50 7.10 -28.65
C ALA A 286 -20.70 7.75 -30.02
N ASN A 287 -20.45 7.01 -31.09
CA ASN A 287 -20.70 7.49 -32.45
C ASN A 287 -21.18 6.34 -33.36
N PRO A 288 -22.37 6.45 -33.97
CA PRO A 288 -23.39 7.49 -33.77
C PRO A 288 -24.17 7.33 -32.46
N THR A 289 -24.76 8.41 -31.94
CA THR A 289 -25.65 8.35 -30.74
C THR A 289 -27.10 7.96 -31.06
N ASN A 290 -27.45 7.86 -32.35
CA ASN A 290 -28.71 7.31 -32.84
C ASN A 290 -28.40 6.13 -33.76
N VAL A 291 -29.00 4.98 -33.50
CA VAL A 291 -28.74 3.73 -34.22
C VAL A 291 -30.07 3.05 -34.53
N VAL A 292 -30.19 2.40 -35.68
CA VAL A 292 -31.40 1.62 -35.99
C VAL A 292 -31.44 0.35 -35.14
N ALA A 293 -32.59 0.02 -34.55
CA ALA A 293 -32.81 -1.16 -33.72
C ALA A 293 -33.03 -2.45 -34.55
N ASP A 294 -32.14 -2.74 -35.51
CA ASP A 294 -32.26 -3.91 -36.41
C ASP A 294 -31.42 -5.13 -35.93
N GLY A 295 -30.72 -5.02 -34.80
CA GLY A 295 -29.82 -6.05 -34.27
C GLY A 295 -28.44 -6.13 -34.94
N THR A 296 -28.18 -5.32 -35.97
CA THR A 296 -26.96 -5.34 -36.79
C THR A 296 -26.26 -4.00 -36.89
N SER A 297 -27.00 -2.90 -36.90
CA SER A 297 -26.51 -1.53 -36.86
C SER A 297 -25.80 -1.28 -35.52
N THR A 298 -24.60 -0.70 -35.59
CA THR A 298 -23.72 -0.54 -34.43
C THR A 298 -23.46 0.94 -34.11
N SER A 299 -23.31 1.26 -32.82
CA SER A 299 -22.55 2.44 -32.37
C SER A 299 -21.19 2.02 -31.84
N THR A 300 -20.15 2.80 -32.14
CA THR A 300 -18.83 2.62 -31.53
C THR A 300 -18.74 3.46 -30.27
N ILE A 301 -18.46 2.80 -29.14
CA ILE A 301 -18.17 3.43 -27.86
C ILE A 301 -16.67 3.61 -27.74
N THR A 302 -16.21 4.82 -27.43
CA THR A 302 -14.79 5.13 -27.28
C THR A 302 -14.54 5.73 -25.90
N MET A 303 -13.67 5.11 -25.10
CA MET A 303 -13.12 5.70 -23.89
C MET A 303 -11.74 6.27 -24.19
N GLN A 304 -11.51 7.54 -23.85
CA GLN A 304 -10.17 8.16 -23.84
C GLN A 304 -9.65 8.16 -22.41
N ALA A 305 -8.56 7.46 -22.14
CA ALA A 305 -7.87 7.54 -20.86
C ALA A 305 -7.19 8.91 -20.71
N LYS A 306 -7.33 9.53 -19.54
CA LYS A 306 -6.70 10.81 -19.19
C LYS A 306 -5.96 10.74 -17.86
N ASP A 307 -4.92 11.55 -17.71
CA ASP A 307 -4.14 11.67 -16.48
C ASP A 307 -4.87 12.54 -15.44
N ALA A 308 -4.21 12.79 -14.31
CA ALA A 308 -4.76 13.61 -13.25
C ALA A 308 -5.00 15.09 -13.60
N ASN A 309 -4.30 15.58 -14.63
CA ASN A 309 -4.38 16.95 -15.11
C ASN A 309 -5.36 17.08 -16.29
N GLY A 310 -6.00 15.98 -16.73
CA GLY A 310 -6.93 15.94 -17.85
C GLY A 310 -6.28 15.79 -19.23
N ASN A 311 -4.98 15.52 -19.30
CA ASN A 311 -4.26 15.25 -20.54
C ASN A 311 -4.61 13.85 -21.05
N ASN A 312 -4.74 13.69 -22.37
CA ASN A 312 -4.94 12.39 -22.97
C ASN A 312 -3.68 11.54 -22.80
N LEU A 313 -3.85 10.29 -22.36
CA LEU A 313 -2.80 9.30 -22.53
C LEU A 313 -2.65 8.98 -24.02
N THR A 314 -1.41 8.76 -24.44
CA THR A 314 -1.04 8.43 -25.82
C THR A 314 -0.60 6.97 -25.96
N THR A 315 -0.65 6.19 -24.87
CA THR A 315 -0.29 4.78 -24.81
C THR A 315 -1.43 3.96 -24.19
N GLY A 316 -1.60 2.74 -24.70
CA GLY A 316 -2.56 1.75 -24.17
C GLY A 316 -2.05 0.99 -22.94
N GLY A 317 -2.73 -0.11 -22.61
CA GLY A 317 -2.31 -1.08 -21.60
C GLY A 317 -3.24 -1.19 -20.38
N LEU A 318 -4.30 -0.39 -20.29
CA LEU A 318 -5.26 -0.48 -19.19
C LEU A 318 -6.24 -1.64 -19.40
N ILE A 319 -6.58 -2.31 -18.31
CA ILE A 319 -7.71 -3.25 -18.28
C ILE A 319 -9.00 -2.42 -18.08
N VAL A 320 -9.70 -2.16 -19.17
CA VAL A 320 -10.93 -1.36 -19.20
C VAL A 320 -12.16 -2.26 -19.25
N ASN A 321 -13.14 -1.98 -18.40
CA ASN A 321 -14.43 -2.63 -18.42
C ASN A 321 -15.53 -1.65 -18.87
N MET A 322 -16.33 -2.04 -19.87
CA MET A 322 -17.53 -1.32 -20.28
C MET A 322 -18.78 -2.12 -19.92
N SER A 323 -19.85 -1.44 -19.55
CA SER A 323 -21.12 -2.06 -19.20
C SER A 323 -22.29 -1.22 -19.71
N VAL A 324 -23.36 -1.89 -20.13
CA VAL A 324 -24.61 -1.27 -20.56
C VAL A 324 -25.74 -1.62 -19.60
N ILE A 325 -26.62 -0.66 -19.33
CA ILE A 325 -27.89 -0.90 -18.65
C ILE A 325 -28.97 -1.05 -19.74
N GLY A 326 -29.50 -2.26 -19.89
CA GLY A 326 -30.52 -2.59 -20.90
C GLY A 326 -30.20 -3.89 -21.65
N PRO A 327 -31.07 -4.33 -22.58
CA PRO A 327 -30.91 -5.57 -23.35
C PRO A 327 -29.94 -5.44 -24.54
N ALA A 328 -29.37 -4.25 -24.78
CA ALA A 328 -28.36 -4.06 -25.82
C ALA A 328 -27.10 -4.90 -25.58
N THR A 329 -26.45 -5.31 -26.67
CA THR A 329 -25.27 -6.17 -26.65
C THR A 329 -24.01 -5.36 -26.91
N LEU A 330 -23.07 -5.37 -25.96
CA LEU A 330 -21.72 -4.80 -26.08
C LEU A 330 -20.72 -5.87 -26.54
N SER A 331 -19.81 -5.51 -27.44
CA SER A 331 -18.64 -6.33 -27.77
C SER A 331 -17.60 -6.35 -26.64
N SER A 332 -16.57 -7.19 -26.78
CA SER A 332 -15.35 -7.04 -25.98
C SER A 332 -14.71 -5.66 -26.21
N VAL A 333 -14.07 -5.13 -25.17
CA VAL A 333 -13.28 -3.90 -25.26
C VAL A 333 -11.95 -4.20 -25.96
N SER A 334 -11.60 -3.39 -26.95
CA SER A 334 -10.31 -3.39 -27.65
C SER A 334 -9.48 -2.19 -27.19
N ASP A 335 -8.22 -2.43 -26.84
CA ASP A 335 -7.22 -1.39 -26.62
C ASP A 335 -6.60 -1.00 -27.97
N ASN A 336 -6.66 0.29 -28.32
CA ASN A 336 -6.12 0.80 -29.58
C ASN A 336 -4.63 1.17 -29.48
N ALA A 337 -4.01 0.95 -28.32
CA ALA A 337 -2.62 1.26 -28.01
C ALA A 337 -2.24 2.76 -28.06
N ASP A 338 -3.21 3.65 -28.23
CA ASP A 338 -3.05 5.11 -28.32
C ASP A 338 -3.71 5.86 -27.15
N GLY A 339 -4.03 5.14 -26.07
CA GLY A 339 -4.77 5.65 -24.92
C GLY A 339 -6.29 5.64 -25.10
N THR A 340 -6.80 5.18 -26.24
CA THR A 340 -8.23 4.96 -26.48
C THR A 340 -8.62 3.48 -26.43
N TYR A 341 -9.85 3.22 -25.99
CA TYR A 341 -10.41 1.88 -25.82
C TYR A 341 -11.79 1.83 -26.46
N THR A 342 -12.06 0.85 -27.31
CA THR A 342 -13.29 0.80 -28.11
C THR A 342 -14.10 -0.47 -27.89
N ALA A 343 -15.43 -0.34 -27.96
CA ALA A 343 -16.36 -1.45 -28.05
C ALA A 343 -17.52 -1.06 -28.97
N THR A 344 -18.12 -2.02 -29.68
CA THR A 344 -19.34 -1.78 -30.44
C THR A 344 -20.57 -2.21 -29.66
N ILE A 345 -21.68 -1.50 -29.86
CA ILE A 345 -22.97 -1.83 -29.26
C ILE A 345 -24.04 -2.00 -30.34
N THR A 346 -24.84 -3.07 -30.25
CA THR A 346 -26.02 -3.31 -31.09
C THR A 346 -27.27 -3.53 -30.22
N ASN A 347 -28.45 -3.34 -30.80
CA ASN A 347 -29.71 -3.68 -30.15
C ASN A 347 -30.79 -3.98 -31.21
N SER A 348 -31.74 -4.84 -30.87
CA SER A 348 -32.93 -5.13 -31.66
C SER A 348 -34.20 -4.51 -31.09
N THR A 349 -34.09 -3.80 -29.95
CA THR A 349 -35.19 -3.12 -29.27
C THR A 349 -35.05 -1.61 -29.41
N VAL A 350 -36.16 -0.93 -29.72
CA VAL A 350 -36.24 0.54 -29.78
C VAL A 350 -36.29 1.09 -28.36
N GLU A 351 -35.21 1.72 -27.91
CA GLU A 351 -35.08 2.30 -26.58
C GLU A 351 -33.83 3.19 -26.49
N THR A 352 -33.64 3.87 -25.36
CA THR A 352 -32.35 4.49 -25.03
C THR A 352 -31.62 3.62 -24.03
N VAL A 353 -30.35 3.30 -24.32
CA VAL A 353 -29.48 2.57 -23.39
C VAL A 353 -28.34 3.46 -22.92
N THR A 354 -27.93 3.27 -21.67
CA THR A 354 -26.81 4.01 -21.07
C THR A 354 -25.61 3.09 -20.92
N VAL A 355 -24.46 3.51 -21.45
CA VAL A 355 -23.17 2.82 -21.32
C VAL A 355 -22.29 3.55 -20.30
N SER A 356 -21.63 2.78 -19.45
CA SER A 356 -20.63 3.25 -18.51
C SER A 356 -19.32 2.46 -18.68
N ALA A 357 -18.20 3.07 -18.31
CA ALA A 357 -16.88 2.45 -18.37
C ALA A 357 -16.13 2.62 -17.05
N GLY A 358 -15.10 1.80 -16.83
CA GLY A 358 -14.20 1.89 -15.69
C GLY A 358 -12.85 1.22 -15.94
N PHE A 359 -11.93 1.47 -15.03
CA PHE A 359 -10.64 0.79 -14.91
C PHE A 359 -10.10 1.03 -13.49
N ASN A 360 -9.16 0.20 -13.01
CA ASN A 360 -8.61 0.30 -11.65
C ASN A 360 -9.69 0.44 -10.56
N ASN A 361 -10.77 -0.33 -10.69
CA ASN A 361 -11.94 -0.30 -9.80
C ASN A 361 -12.65 1.07 -9.66
N SER A 362 -12.39 2.01 -10.58
CA SER A 362 -12.99 3.35 -10.59
C SER A 362 -13.80 3.58 -11.87
N LYS A 363 -14.90 4.32 -11.76
CA LYS A 363 -15.77 4.65 -12.91
C LYS A 363 -15.25 5.86 -13.67
N VAL A 364 -15.46 5.85 -14.98
CA VAL A 364 -15.26 7.01 -15.84
C VAL A 364 -16.21 8.14 -15.42
N GLY A 365 -15.76 9.39 -15.49
CA GLY A 365 -16.49 10.55 -14.97
C GLY A 365 -17.87 10.77 -15.59
N ASN A 366 -18.09 10.30 -16.82
CA ASN A 366 -19.38 10.39 -17.53
C ASN A 366 -19.87 9.02 -18.03
N THR A 367 -21.17 8.96 -18.32
CA THR A 367 -21.81 7.90 -19.11
C THR A 367 -22.18 8.44 -20.48
N VAL A 368 -22.58 7.55 -21.40
CA VAL A 368 -23.11 7.94 -22.71
C VAL A 368 -24.42 7.22 -23.00
N ASP A 369 -25.38 7.94 -23.56
CA ASP A 369 -26.68 7.40 -23.96
C ASP A 369 -26.69 7.18 -25.49
N ILE A 370 -27.16 6.00 -25.91
CA ILE A 370 -27.40 5.64 -27.30
C ILE A 370 -28.88 5.39 -27.49
N ARG A 371 -29.50 6.10 -28.43
CA ARG A 371 -30.91 5.94 -28.77
C ARG A 371 -31.07 5.00 -29.96
N PHE A 372 -31.60 3.82 -29.70
CA PHE A 372 -32.02 2.87 -30.72
C PHE A 372 -33.40 3.25 -31.25
N THR A 373 -33.49 3.58 -32.53
CA THR A 373 -34.72 4.03 -33.20
C THR A 373 -35.25 2.98 -34.16
N ILE A 374 -36.49 3.14 -34.61
CA ILE A 374 -36.97 2.41 -35.78
C ILE A 374 -36.11 2.77 -37.01
N PRO A 375 -36.01 1.88 -38.01
CA PRO A 375 -35.40 2.22 -39.30
C PRO A 375 -36.03 3.50 -39.85
N GLU A 376 -35.21 4.41 -40.35
CA GLU A 376 -35.70 5.54 -41.11
C GLU A 376 -36.41 4.98 -42.35
N ILE A 377 -37.71 5.27 -42.48
CA ILE A 377 -38.43 4.98 -43.70
C ILE A 377 -37.95 6.03 -44.70
N ASP A 378 -37.19 5.59 -45.69
CA ASP A 378 -36.80 6.41 -46.83
C ASP A 378 -38.06 7.02 -47.48
N ASP A 379 -38.30 8.31 -47.23
CA ASP A 379 -39.37 9.12 -47.83
C ASP A 379 -39.06 9.48 -49.30
N ASP A 380 -37.90 9.07 -49.82
CA ASP A 380 -37.51 9.18 -51.24
C ASP A 380 -37.80 7.90 -52.05
N SER A 381 -38.32 6.86 -51.39
CA SER A 381 -39.07 5.81 -52.06
C SER A 381 -40.46 6.37 -52.38
N PRO A 382 -40.93 6.41 -53.64
CA PRO A 382 -42.22 7.01 -53.96
C PRO A 382 -43.29 6.35 -53.08
N PRO A 383 -44.17 7.13 -52.43
CA PRO A 383 -45.16 6.56 -51.56
C PRO A 383 -45.93 5.52 -52.36
N VAL A 384 -46.00 4.29 -51.85
CA VAL A 384 -46.96 3.31 -52.37
C VAL A 384 -48.32 3.84 -51.94
N VAL A 385 -48.87 4.76 -52.73
CA VAL A 385 -50.20 5.32 -52.54
C VAL A 385 -51.17 4.22 -52.92
N VAL A 386 -51.63 3.45 -51.94
CA VAL A 386 -52.69 2.48 -52.14
C VAL A 386 -53.98 3.25 -52.40
N ALA A 387 -54.52 3.13 -53.62
CA ALA A 387 -55.83 3.70 -53.94
C ALA A 387 -56.92 3.01 -53.13
N ILE A 388 -57.84 3.80 -52.57
CA ILE A 388 -59.01 3.31 -51.84
C ILE A 388 -60.25 3.56 -52.69
N ALA A 389 -60.87 2.48 -53.18
CA ALA A 389 -62.05 2.55 -54.05
C ALA A 389 -63.19 3.41 -53.47
N ALA A 390 -63.37 3.41 -52.14
CA ALA A 390 -64.40 4.21 -51.46
C ALA A 390 -64.15 5.73 -51.49
N ASN A 391 -62.90 6.16 -51.68
CA ASN A 391 -62.53 7.58 -51.72
C ASN A 391 -62.36 8.09 -53.15
N SER A 392 -62.20 7.19 -54.11
CA SER A 392 -62.10 7.49 -55.54
C SER A 392 -63.42 8.05 -56.07
N THR A 393 -63.34 8.93 -57.06
CA THR A 393 -64.53 9.53 -57.69
C THR A 393 -64.75 8.96 -59.07
N LEU A 394 -66.01 8.90 -59.49
CA LEU A 394 -66.44 8.45 -60.82
C LEU A 394 -67.32 9.53 -61.43
N GLU A 395 -66.96 10.02 -62.61
CA GLU A 395 -67.71 11.06 -63.32
C GLU A 395 -67.98 10.65 -64.77
N ALA A 396 -69.15 11.00 -65.28
CA ALA A 396 -69.53 10.78 -66.68
C ALA A 396 -69.43 12.10 -67.47
N SER A 397 -68.90 12.05 -68.70
CA SER A 397 -68.81 13.21 -69.58
C SER A 397 -70.18 13.75 -70.01
N SER A 398 -71.21 12.91 -69.96
CA SER A 398 -72.61 13.30 -70.05
C SER A 398 -73.50 12.37 -69.21
N TYR A 399 -74.54 12.93 -68.58
CA TYR A 399 -75.55 12.21 -67.80
C TYR A 399 -76.74 11.71 -68.65
N GLY A 400 -76.66 11.84 -69.97
CA GLY A 400 -77.68 11.40 -70.91
C GLY A 400 -77.04 10.93 -72.22
N VAL A 401 -77.33 9.69 -72.60
CA VAL A 401 -76.94 9.09 -73.87
C VAL A 401 -78.24 8.80 -74.63
N ASN A 402 -78.44 9.42 -75.79
CA ASN A 402 -79.70 9.31 -76.54
C ASN A 402 -79.68 8.05 -77.41
N THR A 403 -80.74 7.25 -77.38
CA THR A 403 -80.83 5.91 -78.02
C THR A 403 -80.98 5.93 -79.54
N HIS A 404 -80.60 7.01 -80.20
CA HIS A 404 -80.68 7.16 -81.65
C HIS A 404 -79.42 7.74 -82.30
N ASP A 405 -78.38 7.94 -81.51
CA ASP A 405 -77.05 8.35 -81.95
C ASP A 405 -76.07 7.34 -81.35
N THR A 406 -75.06 6.97 -82.13
CA THR A 406 -73.78 6.39 -81.72
C THR A 406 -73.05 7.14 -80.57
N THR A 407 -73.71 8.02 -79.83
CA THR A 407 -73.16 8.76 -78.70
C THR A 407 -72.71 7.80 -77.62
N THR A 408 -71.43 7.90 -77.27
CA THR A 408 -70.83 7.24 -76.10
C THR A 408 -70.64 8.29 -75.01
N SER A 409 -70.88 7.93 -73.75
CA SER A 409 -70.42 8.75 -72.61
C SER A 409 -69.10 8.18 -72.11
N THR A 410 -68.13 9.05 -71.80
CA THR A 410 -66.86 8.63 -71.21
C THR A 410 -67.01 8.70 -69.70
N ILE A 411 -66.79 7.57 -69.03
CA ILE A 411 -66.69 7.50 -67.59
C ILE A 411 -65.22 7.64 -67.21
N THR A 412 -64.92 8.59 -66.34
CA THR A 412 -63.59 8.83 -65.79
C THR A 412 -63.61 8.55 -64.30
N MET A 413 -62.79 7.60 -63.85
CA MET A 413 -62.50 7.38 -62.45
C MET A 413 -61.21 8.10 -62.08
N GLN A 414 -61.22 8.93 -61.04
CA GLN A 414 -60.02 9.46 -60.41
C GLN A 414 -59.70 8.60 -59.18
N ALA A 415 -58.57 7.88 -59.21
CA ALA A 415 -58.11 7.14 -58.05
C ALA A 415 -57.67 8.10 -56.95
N LYS A 416 -58.09 7.85 -55.71
CA LYS A 416 -57.68 8.65 -54.53
C LYS A 416 -57.14 7.80 -53.39
N ASP A 417 -56.28 8.40 -52.57
CA ASP A 417 -55.68 7.77 -51.40
C ASP A 417 -56.66 7.71 -50.20
N ALA A 418 -56.22 7.12 -49.08
CA ALA A 418 -57.02 7.04 -47.85
C ALA A 418 -57.40 8.42 -47.26
N LYS A 419 -56.68 9.48 -47.62
CA LYS A 419 -56.93 10.87 -47.17
C LYS A 419 -57.77 11.67 -48.17
N GLY A 420 -58.13 11.08 -49.32
CA GLY A 420 -58.94 11.71 -50.36
C GLY A 420 -58.14 12.56 -51.36
N ASN A 421 -56.82 12.41 -51.41
CA ASN A 421 -55.97 13.08 -52.41
C ASN A 421 -55.99 12.32 -53.73
N ASN A 422 -55.98 13.03 -54.86
CA ASN A 422 -55.86 12.41 -56.18
C ASN A 422 -54.49 11.74 -56.34
N LEU A 423 -54.48 10.49 -56.79
CA LEU A 423 -53.26 9.88 -57.32
C LEU A 423 -52.89 10.61 -58.62
N THR A 424 -51.60 10.82 -58.82
CA THR A 424 -51.02 11.52 -59.98
C THR A 424 -50.27 10.57 -60.92
N THR A 425 -50.31 9.26 -60.65
CA THR A 425 -49.69 8.20 -61.43
C THR A 425 -50.67 7.03 -61.63
N GLY A 426 -50.61 6.40 -62.81
CA GLY A 426 -51.37 5.19 -63.13
C GLY A 426 -50.73 3.90 -62.61
N GLY A 427 -51.15 2.76 -63.16
CA GLY A 427 -50.60 1.43 -62.90
C GLY A 427 -51.51 0.51 -62.09
N LEU A 428 -52.70 0.98 -61.69
CA LEU A 428 -53.67 0.14 -60.96
C LEU A 428 -54.47 -0.71 -61.94
N THR A 429 -54.77 -1.95 -61.53
CA THR A 429 -55.78 -2.75 -62.21
C THR A 429 -57.17 -2.29 -61.75
N VAL A 430 -57.86 -1.53 -62.59
CA VAL A 430 -59.21 -1.01 -62.32
C VAL A 430 -60.24 -1.80 -63.10
N THR A 431 -61.29 -2.24 -62.41
CA THR A 431 -62.47 -2.85 -63.04
C THR A 431 -63.66 -1.91 -62.87
N MET A 432 -64.40 -1.69 -63.96
CA MET A 432 -65.65 -0.96 -63.96
C MET A 432 -66.76 -1.90 -64.40
N SER A 433 -67.94 -1.75 -63.81
CA SER A 433 -69.13 -2.53 -64.16
C SER A 433 -70.33 -1.59 -64.24
N VAL A 434 -71.31 -1.97 -65.04
CA VAL A 434 -72.60 -1.28 -65.11
C VAL A 434 -73.69 -2.22 -64.62
N ASN A 435 -74.71 -1.64 -64.01
CA ASN A 435 -75.98 -2.32 -63.81
C ASN A 435 -76.93 -1.91 -64.94
N GLY A 436 -77.66 -2.87 -65.53
CA GLY A 436 -78.59 -2.62 -66.64
C GLY A 436 -78.08 -3.14 -67.98
N SER A 437 -78.69 -2.66 -69.07
CA SER A 437 -78.43 -3.15 -70.45
C SER A 437 -77.26 -2.47 -71.18
N ALA A 438 -76.61 -1.47 -70.56
CA ALA A 438 -75.48 -0.77 -71.14
C ALA A 438 -74.23 -1.67 -71.27
N THR A 439 -73.33 -1.31 -72.18
CA THR A 439 -72.02 -1.97 -72.35
C THR A 439 -70.88 -0.99 -72.06
N LEU A 440 -69.80 -1.50 -71.46
CA LEU A 440 -68.56 -0.76 -71.22
C LEU A 440 -67.46 -1.25 -72.16
N SER A 441 -66.62 -0.32 -72.61
CA SER A 441 -65.31 -0.67 -73.18
C SER A 441 -64.37 -1.24 -72.11
N SER A 442 -63.21 -1.75 -72.54
CA SER A 442 -62.09 -1.96 -71.64
C SER A 442 -61.71 -0.65 -70.95
N VAL A 443 -61.32 -0.73 -69.68
CA VAL A 443 -60.78 0.40 -68.92
C VAL A 443 -59.37 0.72 -69.43
N SER A 444 -59.15 1.98 -69.79
CA SER A 444 -57.84 2.54 -70.15
C SER A 444 -57.24 3.29 -68.97
N ASP A 445 -55.99 2.99 -68.65
CA ASP A 445 -55.19 3.77 -67.70
C ASP A 445 -54.53 4.96 -68.42
N ASN A 446 -54.79 6.17 -67.94
CA ASN A 446 -54.24 7.40 -68.53
C ASN A 446 -52.85 7.75 -67.98
N ALA A 447 -52.28 6.93 -67.10
CA ALA A 447 -50.99 7.09 -66.44
C ALA A 447 -50.86 8.30 -65.49
N ASP A 448 -51.94 9.04 -65.26
CA ASP A 448 -52.01 10.23 -64.40
C ASP A 448 -52.88 10.02 -63.15
N GLY A 449 -53.22 8.77 -62.83
CA GLY A 449 -54.13 8.40 -61.75
C GLY A 449 -55.61 8.41 -62.14
N THR A 450 -55.94 8.74 -63.40
CA THR A 450 -57.28 8.60 -63.95
C THR A 450 -57.42 7.37 -64.87
N TYR A 451 -58.63 6.80 -64.87
CA TYR A 451 -58.98 5.60 -65.63
C TYR A 451 -60.26 5.86 -66.40
N THR A 452 -60.29 5.56 -67.69
CA THR A 452 -61.42 5.88 -68.57
C THR A 452 -62.03 4.64 -69.21
N ALA A 453 -63.35 4.63 -69.33
CA ALA A 453 -64.09 3.65 -70.14
C ALA A 453 -65.26 4.34 -70.84
N THR A 454 -65.62 3.89 -72.04
CA THR A 454 -66.79 4.40 -72.74
C THR A 454 -67.99 3.52 -72.46
N ILE A 455 -69.11 4.14 -72.07
CA ILE A 455 -70.40 3.48 -71.91
C ILE A 455 -71.26 3.75 -73.15
N THR A 456 -71.85 2.68 -73.68
CA THR A 456 -72.80 2.72 -74.80
C THR A 456 -74.10 2.04 -74.37
N ASN A 457 -75.25 2.62 -74.70
CA ASN A 457 -76.53 1.99 -74.41
C ASN A 457 -77.43 2.03 -75.65
N ASN A 458 -77.94 0.86 -76.04
CA ASN A 458 -78.81 0.70 -77.20
C ASN A 458 -80.30 0.64 -76.82
N THR A 459 -80.64 0.81 -75.53
CA THR A 459 -81.99 0.69 -74.97
C THR A 459 -82.25 1.82 -73.95
N VAL A 460 -83.45 2.40 -73.95
CA VAL A 460 -83.77 3.53 -73.06
C VAL A 460 -83.94 3.00 -71.64
N GLU A 461 -82.97 3.29 -70.77
CA GLU A 461 -83.03 2.95 -69.34
C GLU A 461 -82.44 4.11 -68.52
N THR A 462 -83.05 4.41 -67.37
CA THR A 462 -82.42 5.22 -66.33
C THR A 462 -81.39 4.35 -65.62
N VAL A 463 -80.11 4.61 -65.86
CA VAL A 463 -78.96 3.89 -65.26
C VAL A 463 -78.58 4.53 -63.92
#